data_AF-A0A6M8UYV2-F1
#
_entry.id   AF-A0A6M8UYV2-F1
#
_cell.length_a   1.000
_cell.length_b   1.000
_cell.length_c   1.000
_cell.angle_alpha   90.00
_cell.angle_beta   90.00
_cell.angle_gamma   90.00
#
_symmetry.space_group_name_H-M   'P 1'
#
loop_
_entity.id
_entity.type
_entity.pdbx_description
1 polymer ?
#
loop_
_entity_poly.entity_id
_entity_poly.type
_entity_poly.pdbx_seq_one_letter_code
_entity_poly.pdbx_strand_id
1 'polypeptide(L)'
;MKITIILLLTIIFSFPLCAQELTQQEKQRIIDSLDSNNNRENYNALLNVEKYNIVEAIPKLESKAQNGDCTAIYLRLLQKLGSYNVQSLAHIAIDSSNKCYDPVETRYDCSKILIELGDYSAAEYIIDYYNNKASKYFFDITLIPKIIDNRPDLLQQSKTVVFDYAQNFRGSSFTRYIANAIIADKYPNDAVPVLVNSFRNEPDDASRILSLWLLFVIDYSELPELMRERLVQEPVPSYRYIIADSLLKEFGTLQNYRFVKEYAVNESDEVTRSLIENEVEIFVPVPPDSTKLTLDLLDNLINYVDSVLTYTWLGDLTFSNELKNILTTAKTNLQNGDSLTCRVQVKTFQDLVDNVYKDSLNSDPRFVTIEGWKFLYWNAQYILDRLPEPQANPNLLVNLKNSLGNQIEASNVMYYESATSGWKDAVNNGDGTFTVITTKPTVSVRMFYEYANQTVHNVTAQNNTYTFITVNAAVELRNSSGNLMPAPSGDQGTVQYYADAWRTFGTTSNGVAYKELLPINYSFRMTYEYVPNDKQQDISVNSTVTFATVLCTLKVTNFNNQPLAGASTKYYSTAWRDIGLTNSEGIITKELLPKNLSFRATYGNVSLDKQQDISVNILVEIQLNVP
;
A
#
# COMPACT_ATOMS: atom_id res chain seq x y z
N MET A 1 -1.36 -25.36 4.57
CA MET A 1 -0.41 -25.53 3.44
C MET A 1 0.26 -26.90 3.62
N LYS A 2 -0.08 -27.91 2.80
CA LYS A 2 0.57 -29.23 2.90
C LYS A 2 2.01 -29.09 2.39
N ILE A 3 2.97 -29.02 3.31
CA ILE A 3 4.40 -28.92 2.96
C ILE A 3 4.91 -30.34 2.71
N THR A 4 5.09 -30.65 1.44
CA THR A 4 5.97 -31.74 0.99
C THR A 4 7.40 -31.33 1.34
N ILE A 5 8.10 -32.12 2.15
CA ILE A 5 9.54 -31.95 2.39
C ILE A 5 10.25 -32.18 1.06
N ILE A 6 10.62 -31.09 0.37
CA ILE A 6 11.45 -31.14 -0.83
C ILE A 6 12.89 -31.20 -0.35
N LEU A 7 13.45 -32.41 -0.38
CA LEU A 7 14.89 -32.64 -0.23
C LEU A 7 15.59 -31.93 -1.39
N LEU A 8 16.41 -30.92 -1.09
CA LEU A 8 17.20 -30.19 -2.08
C LEU A 8 18.31 -31.12 -2.61
N LEU A 9 18.00 -31.88 -3.66
CA LEU A 9 19.00 -32.61 -4.44
C LEU A 9 19.83 -31.57 -5.20
N THR A 10 21.03 -31.29 -4.70
CA THR A 10 22.09 -30.69 -5.50
C THR A 10 22.36 -31.62 -6.68
N ILE A 11 21.79 -31.28 -7.84
CA ILE A 11 22.19 -31.84 -9.13
C ILE A 11 23.59 -31.33 -9.38
N ILE A 12 24.58 -32.10 -8.94
CA ILE A 12 25.93 -32.01 -9.48
C ILE A 12 25.77 -32.50 -10.92
N PHE A 13 25.83 -31.57 -11.87
CA PHE A 13 26.17 -31.90 -13.25
C PHE A 13 27.55 -32.55 -13.20
N SER A 14 27.58 -33.88 -13.13
CA SER A 14 28.77 -34.65 -13.42
C SER A 14 29.07 -34.41 -14.89
N PHE A 15 30.07 -33.56 -15.17
CA PHE A 15 30.82 -33.66 -16.41
C PHE A 15 31.17 -35.14 -16.61
N PRO A 16 31.00 -35.73 -17.81
CA PRO A 16 31.53 -37.05 -18.06
C PRO A 16 33.06 -36.94 -18.00
N LEU A 17 33.63 -37.17 -16.81
CA LEU A 17 34.98 -37.71 -16.75
C LEU A 17 34.90 -38.99 -17.57
N CYS A 18 35.67 -39.04 -18.66
CA CYS A 18 35.79 -40.21 -19.51
C CYS A 18 36.26 -41.38 -18.61
N ALA A 19 35.31 -42.14 -18.06
CA ALA A 19 35.60 -43.37 -17.37
C ALA A 19 36.21 -44.28 -18.43
N GLN A 20 37.43 -44.73 -18.20
CA GLN A 20 38.11 -45.64 -19.12
C GLN A 20 37.18 -46.82 -19.39
N GLU A 21 36.67 -46.93 -20.62
CA GLU A 21 35.82 -48.05 -21.00
C GLU A 21 36.67 -49.31 -20.96
N LEU A 22 36.31 -50.21 -20.04
CA LEU A 22 36.96 -51.50 -19.94
C LEU A 22 36.70 -52.30 -21.21
N THR A 23 37.75 -52.92 -21.72
CA THR A 23 37.63 -53.93 -22.78
C THR A 23 36.84 -55.13 -22.27
N GLN A 24 36.22 -55.90 -23.18
CA GLN A 24 35.50 -57.12 -22.83
C GLN A 24 36.37 -58.13 -22.07
N GLN A 25 37.67 -58.18 -22.36
CA GLN A 25 38.61 -59.05 -21.66
C GLN A 25 38.87 -58.58 -20.21
N GLU A 26 38.95 -57.27 -19.97
CA GLU A 26 39.11 -56.72 -18.63
C GLU A 26 37.85 -56.90 -17.78
N LYS A 27 36.66 -56.70 -18.38
CA LYS A 27 35.38 -57.00 -17.74
C LYS A 27 35.30 -58.48 -17.33
N GLN A 28 35.67 -59.39 -18.23
CA GLN A 28 35.64 -60.83 -17.93
C GLN A 28 36.61 -61.19 -16.80
N ARG A 29 37.83 -60.61 -16.77
CA ARG A 29 38.77 -60.82 -15.64
C ARG A 29 38.19 -60.39 -14.30
N ILE A 30 37.47 -59.27 -14.26
CA ILE A 30 36.79 -58.79 -13.05
C ILE A 30 35.67 -59.76 -12.66
N ILE A 31 34.86 -60.23 -13.61
CA ILE A 31 33.79 -61.21 -13.37
C ILE A 31 34.36 -62.54 -12.85
N ASP A 32 35.46 -63.02 -13.41
CA ASP A 32 36.11 -64.27 -12.98
C ASP A 32 36.69 -64.12 -11.56
N SER A 33 37.20 -62.94 -11.22
CA SER A 33 37.70 -62.61 -9.88
C SER A 33 36.61 -62.64 -8.81
N LEU A 34 35.33 -62.59 -9.20
CA LEU A 34 34.23 -62.81 -8.27
C LEU A 34 34.24 -64.24 -7.72
N ASP A 35 34.84 -65.24 -8.37
CA ASP A 35 34.93 -66.60 -7.81
C ASP A 35 36.19 -66.84 -6.96
N SER A 36 37.02 -65.82 -6.75
CA SER A 36 38.23 -65.96 -5.95
C SER A 36 37.89 -66.32 -4.50
N ASN A 37 38.58 -67.36 -3.98
CA ASN A 37 38.56 -67.72 -2.56
C ASN A 37 39.32 -66.71 -1.68
N ASN A 38 40.01 -65.72 -2.28
CA ASN A 38 40.62 -64.62 -1.57
C ASN A 38 39.59 -63.50 -1.34
N ASN A 39 39.15 -63.34 -0.09
CA ASN A 39 38.14 -62.35 0.30
C ASN A 39 38.47 -60.92 -0.17
N ARG A 40 39.75 -60.53 -0.19
CA ARG A 40 40.16 -59.18 -0.64
C ARG A 40 40.03 -59.02 -2.15
N GLU A 41 40.37 -60.06 -2.91
CA GLU A 41 40.26 -60.08 -4.36
C GLU A 41 38.80 -60.11 -4.80
N ASN A 42 37.98 -60.94 -4.15
CA ASN A 42 36.53 -60.98 -4.35
C ASN A 42 35.88 -59.61 -4.05
N TYR A 43 36.23 -59.00 -2.92
CA TYR A 43 35.69 -57.69 -2.56
C TYR A 43 36.12 -56.58 -3.52
N ASN A 44 37.38 -56.55 -3.93
CA ASN A 44 37.85 -55.61 -4.96
C ASN A 44 37.14 -55.83 -6.30
N ALA A 45 36.84 -57.08 -6.66
CA ALA A 45 36.06 -57.38 -7.85
C ALA A 45 34.65 -56.80 -7.75
N LEU A 46 33.97 -56.92 -6.59
CA LEU A 46 32.67 -56.28 -6.36
C LEU A 46 32.72 -54.75 -6.51
N LEU A 47 33.73 -54.11 -5.92
CA LEU A 47 33.92 -52.65 -6.05
C LEU A 47 34.18 -52.23 -7.50
N ASN A 48 34.92 -53.04 -8.27
CA ASN A 48 35.16 -52.76 -9.69
C ASN A 48 33.90 -52.96 -10.53
N VAL A 49 33.12 -54.02 -10.29
CA VAL A 49 31.81 -54.20 -10.93
C VAL A 49 30.92 -52.99 -10.66
N GLU A 50 30.89 -52.51 -9.43
CA GLU A 50 30.11 -51.33 -9.04
C GLU A 50 30.62 -50.05 -9.72
N LYS A 51 31.94 -49.82 -9.68
CA LYS A 51 32.59 -48.60 -10.20
C LYS A 51 32.42 -48.47 -11.72
N TYR A 52 32.51 -49.58 -12.45
CA TYR A 52 32.46 -49.60 -13.90
C TYR A 52 31.10 -50.04 -14.47
N ASN A 53 30.09 -50.21 -13.61
CA ASN A 53 28.73 -50.60 -13.99
C ASN A 53 28.67 -51.82 -14.93
N ILE A 54 29.37 -52.90 -14.56
CA ILE A 54 29.55 -54.09 -15.41
C ILE A 54 28.27 -54.96 -15.37
N VAL A 55 27.30 -54.66 -16.25
CA VAL A 55 26.02 -55.39 -16.35
C VAL A 55 26.20 -56.86 -16.70
N GLU A 56 27.29 -57.22 -17.39
CA GLU A 56 27.61 -58.60 -17.74
C GLU A 56 27.90 -59.49 -16.50
N ALA A 57 28.14 -58.88 -15.33
CA ALA A 57 28.34 -59.60 -14.07
C ALA A 57 27.03 -60.14 -13.45
N ILE A 58 25.85 -59.70 -13.92
CA ILE A 58 24.55 -60.06 -13.34
C ILE A 58 24.39 -61.59 -13.16
N PRO A 59 24.57 -62.46 -14.17
CA PRO A 59 24.34 -63.90 -14.00
C PRO A 59 25.24 -64.53 -12.92
N LYS A 60 26.48 -64.04 -12.79
CA LYS A 60 27.42 -64.51 -11.78
C LYS A 60 26.99 -64.06 -10.38
N LEU A 61 26.63 -62.78 -10.24
CA LEU A 61 26.16 -62.22 -8.97
C LEU A 61 24.83 -62.87 -8.52
N GLU A 62 23.91 -63.14 -9.44
CA GLU A 62 22.67 -63.87 -9.14
C GLU A 62 22.95 -65.30 -8.68
N SER A 63 23.85 -66.02 -9.35
CA SER A 63 24.25 -67.38 -8.92
C SER A 63 24.86 -67.37 -7.52
N LYS A 64 25.70 -66.37 -7.20
CA LYS A 64 26.25 -66.20 -5.85
C LYS A 64 25.16 -65.89 -4.83
N ALA A 65 24.20 -65.04 -5.18
CA ALA A 65 23.09 -64.71 -4.32
C ALA A 65 22.17 -65.91 -4.03
N GLN A 66 21.93 -66.78 -5.02
CA GLN A 66 21.12 -67.99 -4.87
C GLN A 66 21.71 -69.01 -3.88
N ASN A 67 23.03 -69.02 -3.70
CA ASN A 67 23.70 -69.99 -2.83
C ASN A 67 23.66 -69.62 -1.33
N GLY A 68 23.11 -68.46 -0.96
CA GLY A 68 22.88 -68.08 0.44
C GLY A 68 24.09 -67.51 1.19
N ASP A 69 25.14 -67.09 0.49
CA ASP A 69 26.24 -66.35 1.09
C ASP A 69 25.82 -64.88 1.33
N CYS A 70 25.75 -64.49 2.62
CA CYS A 70 25.56 -63.13 3.18
C CYS A 70 25.37 -62.01 2.13
N THR A 71 24.14 -61.87 1.64
CA THR A 71 23.85 -61.49 0.24
C THR A 71 23.60 -60.00 0.01
N ALA A 72 23.52 -59.18 1.06
CA ALA A 72 23.13 -57.77 0.96
C ALA A 72 23.98 -56.97 -0.04
N ILE A 73 25.29 -57.18 -0.06
CA ILE A 73 26.22 -56.51 -0.99
C ILE A 73 25.93 -56.94 -2.44
N TYR A 74 25.70 -58.23 -2.67
CA TYR A 74 25.35 -58.75 -4.00
C TYR A 74 23.99 -58.22 -4.46
N LEU A 75 22.98 -58.20 -3.59
CA LEU A 75 21.64 -57.71 -3.90
C LEU A 75 21.63 -56.21 -4.22
N ARG A 76 22.34 -55.38 -3.43
CA ARG A 76 22.48 -53.94 -3.72
C ARG A 76 23.16 -53.71 -5.06
N LEU A 77 24.21 -54.48 -5.36
CA LEU A 77 24.90 -54.39 -6.63
C LEU A 77 24.01 -54.85 -7.80
N LEU A 78 23.30 -55.96 -7.65
CA LEU A 78 22.32 -56.45 -8.64
C LEU A 78 21.20 -55.43 -8.89
N GLN A 79 20.70 -54.77 -7.85
CA GLN A 79 19.72 -53.69 -7.96
C GLN A 79 20.28 -52.52 -8.76
N LYS A 80 21.51 -52.09 -8.45
CA LYS A 80 22.20 -51.01 -9.18
C LYS A 80 22.43 -51.35 -10.65
N LEU A 81 22.75 -52.60 -10.96
CA LEU A 81 22.97 -53.10 -12.32
C LEU A 81 21.65 -53.37 -13.08
N GLY A 82 20.49 -53.28 -12.42
CA GLY A 82 19.18 -53.45 -13.04
C GLY A 82 18.72 -54.91 -13.21
N SER A 83 19.14 -55.82 -12.32
CA SER A 83 18.61 -57.19 -12.29
C SER A 83 17.13 -57.21 -11.91
N TYR A 84 16.33 -58.02 -12.60
CA TYR A 84 14.91 -58.25 -12.30
C TYR A 84 14.68 -59.28 -11.19
N ASN A 85 15.72 -60.01 -10.77
CA ASN A 85 15.61 -61.11 -9.80
C ASN A 85 15.88 -60.67 -8.36
N VAL A 86 16.19 -59.40 -8.12
CA VAL A 86 16.60 -58.91 -6.78
C VAL A 86 15.56 -59.22 -5.71
N GLN A 87 14.26 -59.06 -6.02
CA GLN A 87 13.19 -59.32 -5.07
C GLN A 87 13.13 -60.79 -4.64
N SER A 88 13.16 -61.74 -5.59
CA SER A 88 13.11 -63.17 -5.28
C SER A 88 14.39 -63.64 -4.56
N LEU A 89 15.55 -63.09 -4.95
CA LEU A 89 16.84 -63.40 -4.31
C LEU A 89 16.90 -62.86 -2.88
N ALA A 90 16.30 -61.70 -2.60
CA ALA A 90 16.19 -61.18 -1.24
C ALA A 90 15.36 -62.10 -0.32
N HIS A 91 14.25 -62.65 -0.82
CA HIS A 91 13.46 -63.66 -0.10
C HIS A 91 14.27 -64.93 0.20
N ILE A 92 14.99 -65.46 -0.79
CA ILE A 92 15.88 -66.62 -0.61
C ILE A 92 16.96 -66.35 0.44
N ALA A 93 17.54 -65.14 0.42
CA ALA A 93 18.55 -64.73 1.39
C ALA A 93 17.98 -64.63 2.82
N ILE A 94 16.73 -64.18 2.97
CA ILE A 94 16.03 -64.15 4.26
C ILE A 94 15.82 -65.57 4.79
N ASP A 95 15.29 -66.48 3.97
CA ASP A 95 15.01 -67.87 4.36
C ASP A 95 16.28 -68.64 4.75
N SER A 96 17.40 -68.32 4.10
CA SER A 96 18.70 -68.94 4.36
C SER A 96 19.56 -68.22 5.40
N SER A 97 19.09 -67.08 5.94
CA SER A 97 19.85 -66.17 6.80
C SER A 97 20.47 -66.82 8.06
N ASN A 98 19.89 -67.91 8.56
CA ASN A 98 20.43 -68.64 9.72
C ASN A 98 21.82 -69.25 9.47
N LYS A 99 22.25 -69.36 8.22
CA LYS A 99 23.61 -69.80 7.84
C LYS A 99 24.61 -68.64 7.80
N CYS A 100 24.14 -67.40 7.85
CA CYS A 100 24.96 -66.21 7.80
C CYS A 100 25.63 -65.94 9.15
N TYR A 101 26.75 -65.21 9.13
CA TYR A 101 27.46 -64.81 10.35
C TYR A 101 26.57 -63.98 11.29
N ASP A 102 25.74 -63.12 10.71
CA ASP A 102 24.77 -62.30 11.44
C ASP A 102 23.38 -62.42 10.80
N PRO A 103 22.56 -63.40 11.24
CA PRO A 103 21.24 -63.65 10.67
C PRO A 103 20.29 -62.45 10.81
N VAL A 104 20.38 -61.71 11.92
CA VAL A 104 19.50 -60.56 12.20
C VAL A 104 19.85 -59.37 11.30
N GLU A 105 21.15 -59.07 11.14
CA GLU A 105 21.61 -58.05 10.19
C GLU A 105 21.25 -58.41 8.75
N THR A 106 21.44 -59.67 8.39
CA THR A 106 21.15 -60.16 7.03
C THR A 106 19.66 -59.99 6.69
N ARG A 107 18.75 -60.38 7.61
CA ARG A 107 17.31 -60.18 7.42
C ARG A 107 16.96 -58.71 7.33
N TYR A 108 17.56 -57.86 8.15
CA TYR A 108 17.35 -56.41 8.07
C TYR A 108 17.77 -55.83 6.71
N ASP A 109 18.99 -56.11 6.26
CA ASP A 109 19.51 -55.60 5.00
C ASP A 109 18.69 -56.07 3.79
N CYS A 110 18.29 -57.35 3.77
CA CYS A 110 17.46 -57.87 2.69
C CYS A 110 16.05 -57.27 2.73
N SER A 111 15.47 -57.10 3.92
CA SER A 111 14.15 -56.48 4.10
C SER A 111 14.16 -54.99 3.71
N LYS A 112 15.27 -54.28 3.94
CA LYS A 112 15.46 -52.91 3.47
C LYS A 112 15.41 -52.82 1.95
N ILE A 113 16.11 -53.71 1.25
CA ILE A 113 16.09 -53.79 -0.21
C ILE A 113 14.68 -54.11 -0.72
N LEU A 114 13.97 -55.05 -0.09
CA LEU A 114 12.58 -55.37 -0.45
C LEU A 114 11.67 -54.13 -0.32
N ILE A 115 11.75 -53.40 0.79
CA ILE A 115 10.98 -52.16 0.99
C ILE A 115 11.32 -51.10 -0.04
N GLU A 116 12.59 -50.96 -0.44
CA GLU A 116 13.02 -50.05 -1.52
C GLU A 116 12.44 -50.45 -2.89
N LEU A 117 12.16 -51.74 -3.10
CA LEU A 117 11.46 -52.27 -4.29
C LEU A 117 9.92 -52.21 -4.16
N GLY A 118 9.38 -51.74 -3.04
CA GLY A 118 7.94 -51.68 -2.77
C GLY A 118 7.33 -52.99 -2.25
N ASP A 119 8.15 -53.97 -1.90
CA ASP A 119 7.72 -55.21 -1.25
C ASP A 119 7.87 -55.10 0.28
N TYR A 120 6.74 -55.11 0.98
CA TYR A 120 6.69 -54.96 2.44
C TYR A 120 6.49 -56.28 3.18
N SER A 121 6.55 -57.42 2.49
CA SER A 121 6.24 -58.73 3.08
C SER A 121 7.18 -59.14 4.22
N ALA A 122 8.42 -58.62 4.25
CA ALA A 122 9.44 -58.90 5.25
C ALA A 122 9.63 -57.77 6.30
N ALA A 123 8.71 -56.81 6.37
CA ALA A 123 8.86 -55.61 7.18
C ALA A 123 8.98 -55.86 8.70
N GLU A 124 8.49 -57.00 9.20
CA GLU A 124 8.63 -57.41 10.60
C GLU A 124 10.10 -57.52 11.03
N TYR A 125 11.00 -57.94 10.13
CA TYR A 125 12.43 -58.03 10.45
C TYR A 125 13.08 -56.66 10.65
N ILE A 126 12.55 -55.60 10.03
CA ILE A 126 12.99 -54.22 10.29
C ILE A 126 12.62 -53.80 11.71
N ILE A 127 11.40 -54.12 12.14
CA ILE A 127 10.92 -53.81 13.49
C ILE A 127 11.70 -54.61 14.54
N ASP A 128 11.88 -55.91 14.32
CA ASP A 128 12.68 -56.77 15.19
C ASP A 128 14.11 -56.26 15.32
N TYR A 129 14.70 -55.81 14.21
CA TYR A 129 16.04 -55.23 14.23
C TYR A 129 16.11 -54.00 15.14
N TYR A 130 15.19 -53.05 14.97
CA TYR A 130 15.16 -51.84 15.80
C TYR A 130 14.89 -52.12 17.27
N ASN A 131 14.13 -53.15 17.61
CA ASN A 131 13.88 -53.56 18.99
C ASN A 131 15.10 -54.22 19.64
N ASN A 132 15.78 -55.11 18.91
CA ASN A 132 16.79 -56.02 19.48
C ASN A 132 18.24 -55.53 19.34
N LYS A 133 18.55 -54.75 18.31
CA LYS A 133 19.92 -54.32 17.98
C LYS A 133 20.17 -52.81 18.06
N ALA A 134 19.24 -52.05 18.65
CA ALA A 134 19.40 -50.61 18.84
C ALA A 134 20.74 -50.27 19.53
N SER A 135 21.72 -49.83 18.75
CA SER A 135 22.98 -49.29 19.25
C SER A 135 22.89 -47.77 19.30
N LYS A 136 23.68 -47.14 20.18
CA LYS A 136 23.85 -45.67 20.21
C LYS A 136 24.41 -45.07 18.90
N TYR A 137 24.91 -45.91 18.00
CA TYR A 137 25.47 -45.52 16.70
C TYR A 137 24.53 -45.80 15.52
N PHE A 138 23.29 -46.21 15.80
CA PHE A 138 22.31 -46.50 14.77
C PHE A 138 21.46 -45.26 14.47
N PHE A 139 21.49 -44.81 13.21
CA PHE A 139 20.94 -43.51 12.79
C PHE A 139 19.70 -43.59 11.91
N ASP A 140 19.36 -44.76 11.36
CA ASP A 140 18.37 -44.87 10.27
C ASP A 140 17.06 -45.53 10.74
N ILE A 141 16.11 -44.71 11.23
CA ILE A 141 14.73 -45.14 11.49
C ILE A 141 13.75 -44.72 10.37
N THR A 142 14.28 -44.30 9.22
CA THR A 142 13.50 -43.69 8.14
C THR A 142 12.63 -44.69 7.36
N LEU A 143 12.81 -45.98 7.61
CA LEU A 143 11.98 -47.05 7.03
C LEU A 143 10.64 -47.20 7.74
N ILE A 144 10.54 -46.84 9.02
CA ILE A 144 9.30 -47.04 9.80
C ILE A 144 8.07 -46.34 9.20
N PRO A 145 8.14 -45.07 8.74
CA PRO A 145 7.00 -44.42 8.10
C PRO A 145 6.45 -45.21 6.90
N LYS A 146 7.34 -45.79 6.07
CA LYS A 146 6.94 -46.61 4.92
C LYS A 146 6.21 -47.88 5.38
N ILE A 147 6.66 -48.49 6.47
CA ILE A 147 6.03 -49.68 7.06
C ILE A 147 4.65 -49.31 7.62
N ILE A 148 4.53 -48.18 8.34
CA ILE A 148 3.25 -47.67 8.85
C ILE A 148 2.23 -47.51 7.71
N ASP A 149 2.67 -46.99 6.57
CA ASP A 149 1.78 -46.72 5.42
C ASP A 149 1.36 -47.98 4.66
N ASN A 150 2.13 -49.08 4.72
CA ASN A 150 1.93 -50.26 3.87
C ASN A 150 1.66 -51.58 4.62
N ARG A 151 1.87 -51.64 5.94
CA ARG A 151 1.64 -52.83 6.79
C ARG A 151 0.77 -52.50 8.00
N PRO A 152 -0.56 -52.43 7.84
CA PRO A 152 -1.49 -52.13 8.93
C PRO A 152 -1.41 -53.11 10.11
N ASP A 153 -1.03 -54.36 9.85
CA ASP A 153 -0.83 -55.41 10.86
C ASP A 153 0.36 -55.12 11.80
N LEU A 154 1.33 -54.31 11.36
CA LEU A 154 2.51 -53.92 12.13
C LEU A 154 2.38 -52.54 12.79
N LEU A 155 1.25 -51.84 12.64
CA LEU A 155 1.07 -50.45 13.07
C LEU A 155 1.45 -50.21 14.53
N GLN A 156 0.97 -51.06 15.45
CA GLN A 156 1.22 -50.89 16.89
C GLN A 156 2.69 -51.13 17.26
N GLN A 157 3.36 -52.08 16.60
CA GLN A 157 4.77 -52.36 16.83
C GLN A 157 5.64 -51.23 16.28
N SER A 158 5.36 -50.77 15.07
CA SER A 158 6.01 -49.60 14.46
C SER A 158 5.85 -48.35 15.32
N LYS A 159 4.64 -48.06 15.82
CA LYS A 159 4.39 -46.94 16.74
C LYS A 159 5.26 -47.07 18.00
N THR A 160 5.31 -48.26 18.60
CA THR A 160 6.11 -48.51 19.81
C THR A 160 7.59 -48.21 19.57
N VAL A 161 8.15 -48.64 18.44
CA VAL A 161 9.54 -48.36 18.07
C VAL A 161 9.80 -46.86 18.00
N VAL A 162 9.01 -46.09 17.24
CA VAL A 162 9.29 -44.65 17.06
C VAL A 162 9.17 -43.88 18.38
N PHE A 163 8.15 -44.18 19.19
CA PHE A 163 7.97 -43.52 20.48
C PHE A 163 9.09 -43.85 21.47
N ASP A 164 9.60 -45.08 21.47
CA ASP A 164 10.74 -45.47 22.28
C ASP A 164 12.03 -44.73 21.87
N TYR A 165 12.27 -44.55 20.56
CA TYR A 165 13.38 -43.74 20.06
C TYR A 165 13.24 -42.25 20.41
N ALA A 166 12.01 -41.72 20.41
CA ALA A 166 11.75 -40.34 20.80
C ALA A 166 11.95 -40.11 22.32
N GLN A 167 11.57 -41.06 23.17
CA GLN A 167 11.55 -40.90 24.63
C GLN A 167 12.84 -41.37 25.33
N ASN A 168 13.36 -42.55 24.99
CA ASN A 168 14.33 -43.28 25.83
C ASN A 168 15.80 -43.18 25.39
N PHE A 169 16.11 -42.25 24.48
CA PHE A 169 17.47 -41.92 23.99
C PHE A 169 18.15 -43.15 23.40
N ARG A 170 17.44 -43.77 22.45
CA ARG A 170 18.01 -44.83 21.63
C ARG A 170 18.70 -44.20 20.42
N GLY A 171 19.99 -44.49 20.25
CA GLY A 171 20.77 -43.92 19.15
C GLY A 171 21.46 -42.59 19.52
N SER A 172 21.28 -41.60 18.67
CA SER A 172 21.88 -40.25 18.78
C SER A 172 20.80 -39.16 18.88
N SER A 173 21.19 -37.93 19.20
CA SER A 173 20.30 -36.76 19.11
C SER A 173 19.64 -36.65 17.73
N PHE A 174 20.37 -36.98 16.66
CA PHE A 174 19.83 -36.98 15.30
C PHE A 174 18.76 -38.07 15.08
N THR A 175 18.92 -39.24 15.69
CA THR A 175 17.91 -40.31 15.61
C THR A 175 16.63 -39.89 16.34
N ARG A 176 16.76 -39.24 17.50
CA ARG A 176 15.62 -38.67 18.25
C ARG A 176 14.95 -37.54 17.47
N TYR A 177 15.73 -36.68 16.82
CA TYR A 177 15.23 -35.65 15.91
C TYR A 177 14.31 -36.26 14.84
N ILE A 178 14.76 -37.32 14.16
CA ILE A 178 13.94 -38.03 13.16
C ILE A 178 12.70 -38.64 13.82
N ALA A 179 12.84 -39.25 14.99
CA ALA A 179 11.73 -39.90 15.69
C ALA A 179 10.62 -38.90 16.04
N ASN A 180 11.00 -37.73 16.56
CA ASN A 180 10.09 -36.61 16.85
C ASN A 180 9.33 -36.16 15.60
N ALA A 181 10.01 -36.04 14.45
CA ALA A 181 9.37 -35.70 13.18
C ALA A 181 8.38 -36.78 12.74
N ILE A 182 8.73 -38.06 12.88
CA ILE A 182 7.84 -39.18 12.52
C ILE A 182 6.60 -39.23 13.41
N ILE A 183 6.73 -39.09 14.74
CA ILE A 183 5.57 -39.11 15.63
C ILE A 183 4.64 -37.93 15.38
N ALA A 184 5.18 -36.75 15.07
CA ALA A 184 4.38 -35.57 14.75
C ALA A 184 3.56 -35.77 13.46
N ASP A 185 4.17 -36.36 12.42
CA ASP A 185 3.50 -36.64 11.14
C ASP A 185 2.44 -37.75 11.25
N LYS A 186 2.80 -38.88 11.87
CA LYS A 186 1.95 -40.08 11.89
C LYS A 186 0.97 -40.13 13.06
N TYR A 187 1.31 -39.51 14.18
CA TYR A 187 0.58 -39.63 15.46
C TYR A 187 0.50 -38.29 16.22
N PRO A 188 0.00 -37.20 15.60
CA PRO A 188 0.10 -35.84 16.14
C PRO A 188 -0.43 -35.70 17.58
N ASN A 189 -1.60 -36.29 17.88
CA ASN A 189 -2.20 -36.23 19.21
C ASN A 189 -1.34 -36.95 20.28
N ASP A 190 -0.77 -38.09 19.94
CA ASP A 190 0.06 -38.86 20.86
C ASP A 190 1.47 -38.26 21.00
N ALA A 191 1.92 -37.50 19.99
CA ALA A 191 3.23 -36.86 19.96
C ALA A 191 3.34 -35.70 20.96
N VAL A 192 2.24 -34.98 21.24
CA VAL A 192 2.20 -33.79 22.12
C VAL A 192 3.00 -33.98 23.42
N PRO A 193 2.72 -34.97 24.30
CA PRO A 193 3.46 -35.10 25.56
C PRO A 193 4.97 -35.34 25.36
N VAL A 194 5.35 -36.03 24.28
CA VAL A 194 6.75 -36.30 23.96
C VAL A 194 7.45 -35.04 23.50
N LEU A 195 6.84 -34.30 22.59
CA LEU A 195 7.38 -33.06 22.03
C LEU A 195 7.45 -31.94 23.08
N VAL A 196 6.44 -31.82 23.96
CA VAL A 196 6.47 -30.87 25.08
C VAL A 196 7.62 -31.18 26.03
N ASN A 197 7.79 -32.46 26.43
CA ASN A 197 8.92 -32.85 27.25
C ASN A 197 10.26 -32.58 26.55
N SER A 198 10.34 -32.90 25.26
CA SER A 198 11.53 -32.68 24.44
C SER A 198 11.89 -31.18 24.38
N PHE A 199 10.92 -30.31 24.12
CA PHE A 199 11.14 -28.86 24.12
C PHE A 199 11.59 -28.31 25.48
N ARG A 200 11.05 -28.84 26.59
CA ARG A 200 11.41 -28.40 27.95
C ARG A 200 12.79 -28.89 28.38
N ASN A 201 13.07 -30.17 28.16
CA ASN A 201 14.07 -30.90 28.93
C ASN A 201 15.21 -31.49 28.07
N GLU A 202 15.16 -31.46 26.74
CA GLU A 202 16.29 -31.98 25.94
C GLU A 202 17.57 -31.19 26.23
N PRO A 203 18.70 -31.86 26.52
CA PRO A 203 20.01 -31.20 26.59
C PRO A 203 20.44 -30.65 25.23
N ASP A 204 20.15 -31.40 24.15
CA ASP A 204 20.47 -31.04 22.77
C ASP A 204 19.57 -29.90 22.28
N ASP A 205 20.20 -28.82 21.89
CA ASP A 205 19.56 -27.55 21.57
C ASP A 205 18.79 -27.61 20.24
N ALA A 206 19.34 -28.27 19.22
CA ALA A 206 18.67 -28.55 17.96
C ALA A 206 17.39 -29.39 18.14
N SER A 207 17.42 -30.39 19.03
CA SER A 207 16.26 -31.22 19.34
C SER A 207 15.16 -30.45 20.07
N ARG A 208 15.52 -29.53 20.98
CA ARG A 208 14.55 -28.61 21.60
C ARG A 208 13.84 -27.79 20.52
N ILE A 209 14.58 -27.10 19.67
CA ILE A 209 13.99 -26.19 18.66
C ILE A 209 13.22 -26.91 17.57
N LEU A 210 13.63 -28.12 17.17
CA LEU A 210 12.78 -28.94 16.33
C LEU A 210 11.42 -29.20 17.01
N SER A 211 11.42 -29.53 18.30
CA SER A 211 10.19 -29.83 19.03
C SER A 211 9.24 -28.64 19.07
N LEU A 212 9.78 -27.42 19.19
CA LEU A 212 9.03 -26.18 19.02
C LEU A 212 8.32 -26.11 17.66
N TRP A 213 9.08 -26.32 16.58
CA TRP A 213 8.54 -26.29 15.22
C TRP A 213 7.50 -27.38 14.98
N LEU A 214 7.73 -28.60 15.50
CA LEU A 214 6.77 -29.69 15.37
C LEU A 214 5.48 -29.43 16.16
N LEU A 215 5.58 -28.88 17.37
CA LEU A 215 4.40 -28.46 18.16
C LEU A 215 3.59 -27.39 17.43
N PHE A 216 4.26 -26.51 16.71
CA PHE A 216 3.61 -25.52 15.85
C PHE A 216 2.87 -26.19 14.68
N VAL A 217 3.53 -27.12 13.98
CA VAL A 217 2.95 -27.85 12.83
C VAL A 217 1.71 -28.66 13.20
N ILE A 218 1.66 -29.22 14.41
CA ILE A 218 0.51 -30.00 14.88
C ILE A 218 -0.56 -29.15 15.58
N ASP A 219 -0.48 -27.81 15.49
CA ASP A 219 -1.42 -26.85 16.06
C ASP A 219 -1.64 -27.03 17.59
N TYR A 220 -0.56 -27.23 18.35
CA TYR A 220 -0.66 -27.37 19.81
C TYR A 220 -1.18 -26.08 20.47
N SER A 221 -2.36 -26.14 21.07
CA SER A 221 -3.10 -24.96 21.57
C SER A 221 -2.39 -24.19 22.69
N GLU A 222 -1.61 -24.87 23.53
CA GLU A 222 -0.89 -24.24 24.65
C GLU A 222 0.55 -23.84 24.29
N LEU A 223 0.91 -23.86 22.99
CA LEU A 223 2.26 -23.53 22.55
C LEU A 223 2.73 -22.13 22.98
N PRO A 224 1.90 -21.05 22.95
CA PRO A 224 2.34 -19.74 23.44
C PRO A 224 2.72 -19.74 24.92
N GLU A 225 1.97 -20.45 25.77
CA GLU A 225 2.26 -20.59 27.20
C GLU A 225 3.63 -21.26 27.39
N LEU A 226 3.85 -22.36 26.68
CA LEU A 226 5.06 -23.15 26.72
C LEU A 226 6.28 -22.36 26.18
N MET A 227 6.09 -21.58 25.12
CA MET A 227 7.11 -20.68 24.57
C MET A 227 7.53 -19.62 25.60
N ARG A 228 6.59 -18.99 26.31
CA ARG A 228 6.91 -18.00 27.35
C ARG A 228 7.67 -18.64 28.52
N GLU A 229 7.25 -19.82 28.98
CA GLU A 229 7.95 -20.59 30.01
C GLU A 229 9.39 -20.89 29.58
N ARG A 230 9.60 -21.27 28.32
CA ARG A 230 10.92 -21.64 27.81
C ARG A 230 11.81 -20.44 27.54
N LEU A 231 11.28 -19.32 27.05
CA LEU A 231 12.05 -18.13 26.68
C LEU A 231 12.96 -17.67 27.83
N VAL A 232 12.45 -17.66 29.06
CA VAL A 232 13.20 -17.19 30.25
C VAL A 232 14.27 -18.17 30.73
N GLN A 233 14.29 -19.40 30.22
CA GLN A 233 15.20 -20.47 30.65
C GLN A 233 16.13 -20.97 29.52
N GLU A 234 15.93 -20.52 28.28
CA GLU A 234 16.67 -21.03 27.13
C GLU A 234 18.12 -20.52 27.14
N PRO A 235 19.14 -21.39 27.23
CA PRO A 235 20.52 -20.95 27.30
C PRO A 235 21.04 -20.34 25.99
N VAL A 236 20.49 -20.73 24.84
CA VAL A 236 21.00 -20.31 23.52
C VAL A 236 20.36 -18.97 23.08
N PRO A 237 21.14 -17.89 22.89
CA PRO A 237 20.59 -16.56 22.56
C PRO A 237 19.79 -16.52 21.25
N SER A 238 20.29 -17.15 20.18
CA SER A 238 19.58 -17.21 18.89
C SER A 238 18.21 -17.90 19.01
N TYR A 239 18.06 -18.83 19.94
CA TYR A 239 16.81 -19.54 20.18
C TYR A 239 15.83 -18.73 21.02
N ARG A 240 16.33 -17.90 21.94
CA ARG A 240 15.51 -16.90 22.64
C ARG A 240 14.91 -15.91 21.64
N TYR A 241 15.71 -15.44 20.68
CA TYR A 241 15.19 -14.64 19.58
C TYR A 241 14.11 -15.38 18.79
N ILE A 242 14.35 -16.63 18.35
CA ILE A 242 13.34 -17.40 17.59
C ILE A 242 12.02 -17.54 18.38
N ILE A 243 12.09 -17.82 19.68
CA ILE A 243 10.89 -17.96 20.52
C ILE A 243 10.16 -16.61 20.67
N ALA A 244 10.89 -15.53 20.95
CA ALA A 244 10.33 -14.19 21.08
C ALA A 244 9.68 -13.72 19.76
N ASP A 245 10.38 -13.92 18.64
CA ASP A 245 9.90 -13.62 17.30
C ASP A 245 8.63 -14.40 16.96
N SER A 246 8.61 -15.70 17.26
CA SER A 246 7.43 -16.56 17.01
C SER A 246 6.23 -16.14 17.86
N LEU A 247 6.44 -15.76 19.13
CA LEU A 247 5.39 -15.23 20.01
C LEU A 247 4.74 -13.96 19.44
N LEU A 248 5.52 -13.12 18.75
CA LEU A 248 5.06 -11.92 18.08
C LEU A 248 4.41 -12.23 16.72
N LYS A 249 5.13 -12.87 15.80
CA LYS A 249 4.73 -13.02 14.39
C LYS A 249 3.67 -14.07 14.14
N GLU A 250 3.66 -15.16 14.89
CA GLU A 250 2.71 -16.26 14.65
C GLU A 250 1.45 -16.15 15.53
N PHE A 251 1.60 -15.60 16.74
CA PHE A 251 0.49 -15.49 17.70
C PHE A 251 0.02 -14.06 17.94
N GLY A 252 0.95 -13.11 18.07
CA GLY A 252 0.65 -11.67 18.03
C GLY A 252 -0.39 -11.15 19.02
N THR A 253 -0.63 -11.83 20.15
CA THR A 253 -1.61 -11.42 21.16
C THR A 253 -1.07 -10.28 22.04
N LEU A 254 -1.95 -9.50 22.68
CA LEU A 254 -1.51 -8.45 23.63
C LEU A 254 -0.64 -9.03 24.75
N GLN A 255 -0.98 -10.22 25.24
CA GLN A 255 -0.23 -10.89 26.30
C GLN A 255 1.19 -11.26 25.83
N ASN A 256 1.31 -11.83 24.62
CA ASN A 256 2.61 -12.19 24.05
C ASN A 256 3.46 -10.95 23.78
N TYR A 257 2.87 -9.92 23.17
CA TYR A 257 3.56 -8.66 22.91
C TYR A 257 4.09 -8.04 24.21
N ARG A 258 3.24 -7.94 25.24
CA ARG A 258 3.62 -7.43 26.55
C ARG A 258 4.77 -8.24 27.15
N PHE A 259 4.63 -9.57 27.16
CA PHE A 259 5.63 -10.47 27.72
C PHE A 259 6.99 -10.32 27.02
N VAL A 260 7.01 -10.32 25.68
CA VAL A 260 8.24 -10.20 24.90
C VAL A 260 8.90 -8.83 25.12
N LYS A 261 8.11 -7.76 25.20
CA LYS A 261 8.61 -6.42 25.51
C LYS A 261 9.23 -6.35 26.92
N GLU A 262 8.56 -6.89 27.93
CA GLU A 262 9.08 -6.94 29.31
C GLU A 262 10.32 -7.84 29.41
N TYR A 263 10.36 -8.92 28.64
CA TYR A 263 11.50 -9.83 28.55
C TYR A 263 12.73 -9.14 27.95
N ALA A 264 12.58 -8.38 26.87
CA ALA A 264 13.68 -7.75 26.14
C ALA A 264 14.60 -6.89 27.04
N VAL A 265 14.01 -6.20 28.02
CA VAL A 265 14.74 -5.37 29.01
C VAL A 265 15.76 -6.19 29.83
N ASN A 266 15.47 -7.47 30.04
CA ASN A 266 16.29 -8.38 30.84
C ASN A 266 17.12 -9.36 29.99
N GLU A 267 17.10 -9.24 28.65
CA GLU A 267 17.90 -10.10 27.78
C GLU A 267 19.39 -9.76 27.94
N SER A 268 20.14 -10.76 28.40
CA SER A 268 21.57 -10.66 28.70
C SER A 268 22.46 -10.50 27.45
N ASP A 269 22.08 -11.08 26.33
CA ASP A 269 22.84 -11.02 25.08
C ASP A 269 22.48 -9.75 24.28
N GLU A 270 23.46 -8.88 24.02
CA GLU A 270 23.21 -7.56 23.43
C GLU A 270 22.64 -7.61 22.01
N VAL A 271 23.10 -8.57 21.21
CA VAL A 271 22.64 -8.75 19.82
C VAL A 271 21.19 -9.26 19.83
N THR A 272 20.92 -10.29 20.63
CA THR A 272 19.58 -10.87 20.78
C THR A 272 18.60 -9.83 21.31
N ARG A 273 18.99 -9.06 22.32
CA ARG A 273 18.19 -7.95 22.86
C ARG A 273 17.84 -6.93 21.78
N SER A 274 18.83 -6.44 21.03
CA SER A 274 18.62 -5.47 19.96
C SER A 274 17.67 -5.98 18.88
N LEU A 275 17.78 -7.28 18.53
CA LEU A 275 16.88 -7.91 17.57
C LEU A 275 15.45 -7.99 18.10
N ILE A 276 15.26 -8.40 19.35
CA ILE A 276 13.92 -8.48 19.98
C ILE A 276 13.32 -7.07 20.12
N GLU A 277 14.08 -6.07 20.55
CA GLU A 277 13.63 -4.69 20.66
C GLU A 277 13.16 -4.14 19.30
N ASN A 278 13.92 -4.42 18.24
CA ASN A 278 13.53 -4.05 16.88
C ASN A 278 12.23 -4.75 16.44
N GLU A 279 12.08 -6.05 16.71
CA GLU A 279 10.83 -6.77 16.41
C GLU A 279 9.64 -6.19 17.19
N VAL A 280 9.82 -5.83 18.46
CA VAL A 280 8.79 -5.14 19.28
C VAL A 280 8.44 -3.76 18.73
N GLU A 281 9.43 -3.02 18.21
CA GLU A 281 9.26 -1.70 17.61
C GLU A 281 8.47 -1.76 16.30
N ILE A 282 8.82 -2.68 15.40
CA ILE A 282 8.16 -2.80 14.09
C ILE A 282 6.87 -3.63 14.13
N PHE A 283 6.61 -4.32 15.24
CA PHE A 283 5.44 -5.20 15.38
C PHE A 283 4.12 -4.50 15.03
N VAL A 284 3.34 -5.20 14.21
CA VAL A 284 1.95 -4.91 13.87
C VAL A 284 1.16 -6.20 14.11
N PRO A 285 -0.01 -6.16 14.79
CA PRO A 285 -0.83 -7.35 14.99
C PRO A 285 -1.13 -8.07 13.68
N VAL A 286 -1.07 -9.39 13.66
CA VAL A 286 -1.31 -10.17 12.43
C VAL A 286 -2.78 -10.01 11.99
N PRO A 287 -3.06 -9.79 10.69
CA PRO A 287 -4.42 -9.79 10.17
C PRO A 287 -5.15 -11.10 10.53
N PRO A 288 -6.33 -11.03 11.15
CA PRO A 288 -7.11 -12.23 11.48
C PRO A 288 -7.48 -13.01 10.22
N ASP A 289 -7.60 -14.33 10.33
CA ASP A 289 -8.04 -15.21 9.25
C ASP A 289 -9.34 -14.71 8.56
N SER A 290 -9.40 -14.81 7.23
CA SER A 290 -10.51 -14.28 6.43
C SER A 290 -11.86 -14.94 6.72
N THR A 291 -11.87 -16.13 7.33
CA THR A 291 -13.07 -16.85 7.76
C THR A 291 -13.67 -16.34 9.08
N LYS A 292 -12.92 -15.55 9.86
CA LYS A 292 -13.43 -14.94 11.10
C LYS A 292 -14.54 -13.94 10.79
N LEU A 293 -15.65 -14.05 11.52
CA LEU A 293 -16.79 -13.15 11.36
C LEU A 293 -16.46 -11.76 11.87
N THR A 294 -16.91 -10.73 11.15
CA THR A 294 -16.70 -9.33 11.55
C THR A 294 -17.28 -9.00 12.93
N LEU A 295 -18.34 -9.69 13.35
CA LEU A 295 -18.91 -9.57 14.71
C LEU A 295 -17.93 -10.06 15.79
N ASP A 296 -17.26 -11.20 15.56
CA ASP A 296 -16.26 -11.73 16.51
C ASP A 296 -15.07 -10.79 16.64
N LEU A 297 -14.69 -10.13 15.55
CA LEU A 297 -13.61 -9.13 15.55
C LEU A 297 -13.97 -7.87 16.34
N LEU A 298 -15.23 -7.41 16.22
CA LEU A 298 -15.75 -6.31 17.04
C LEU A 298 -15.73 -6.67 18.51
N ASP A 299 -16.14 -7.89 18.87
CA ASP A 299 -16.10 -8.37 20.26
C ASP A 299 -14.67 -8.45 20.80
N ASN A 300 -13.74 -8.95 19.99
CA ASN A 300 -12.32 -8.97 20.35
C ASN A 300 -11.76 -7.56 20.53
N LEU A 301 -12.11 -6.62 19.65
CA LEU A 301 -11.65 -5.23 19.75
C LEU A 301 -12.20 -4.53 21.00
N ILE A 302 -13.46 -4.79 21.38
CA ILE A 302 -14.05 -4.32 22.64
C ILE A 302 -13.26 -4.87 23.84
N ASN A 303 -12.95 -6.17 23.85
CA ASN A 303 -12.16 -6.80 24.91
C ASN A 303 -10.72 -6.27 24.96
N TYR A 304 -10.16 -5.89 23.80
CA TYR A 304 -8.84 -5.27 23.75
C TYR A 304 -8.83 -3.91 24.41
N VAL A 305 -9.91 -3.11 24.32
CA VAL A 305 -10.01 -1.82 25.04
C VAL A 305 -9.86 -2.02 26.56
N ASP A 306 -10.47 -3.06 27.14
CA ASP A 306 -10.31 -3.38 28.57
C ASP A 306 -8.90 -3.88 28.90
N SER A 307 -8.30 -4.67 28.01
CA SER A 307 -6.96 -5.21 28.18
C SER A 307 -5.89 -4.10 28.13
N VAL A 308 -5.98 -3.17 27.19
CA VAL A 308 -5.02 -2.05 27.08
C VAL A 308 -5.16 -1.08 28.24
N LEU A 309 -6.38 -0.87 28.77
CA LEU A 309 -6.59 -0.10 30.00
C LEU A 309 -5.89 -0.79 31.19
N THR A 310 -6.10 -2.10 31.34
CA THR A 310 -5.48 -2.90 32.41
C THR A 310 -3.95 -2.88 32.33
N TYR A 311 -3.40 -2.82 31.11
CA TYR A 311 -1.95 -2.72 30.88
C TYR A 311 -1.41 -1.30 30.94
N THR A 312 -2.23 -0.31 31.31
CA THR A 312 -1.86 1.12 31.38
C THR A 312 -1.36 1.67 30.03
N TRP A 313 -1.82 1.10 28.92
CA TRP A 313 -1.55 1.55 27.55
C TRP A 313 -2.64 2.47 27.00
N LEU A 314 -3.70 2.64 27.76
CA LEU A 314 -4.80 3.57 27.52
C LEU A 314 -4.94 4.45 28.76
N GLY A 315 -5.44 5.67 28.54
CA GLY A 315 -5.79 6.62 29.57
C GLY A 315 -6.88 6.14 30.53
N ASP A 316 -7.67 7.07 31.06
CA ASP A 316 -8.62 6.75 32.11
C ASP A 316 -9.82 5.88 31.67
N LEU A 317 -10.57 5.43 32.69
CA LEU A 317 -11.80 4.64 32.50
C LEU A 317 -12.87 5.40 31.69
N THR A 318 -12.86 6.74 31.74
CA THR A 318 -13.80 7.58 30.99
C THR A 318 -13.57 7.40 29.49
N PHE A 319 -12.31 7.52 29.05
CA PHE A 319 -11.94 7.35 27.65
C PHE A 319 -12.13 5.90 27.19
N SER A 320 -11.80 4.92 28.03
CA SER A 320 -12.10 3.50 27.75
C SER A 320 -13.61 3.26 27.48
N ASN A 321 -14.49 3.83 28.30
CA ASN A 321 -15.93 3.70 28.13
C ASN A 321 -16.43 4.41 26.85
N GLU A 322 -15.89 5.58 26.52
CA GLU A 322 -16.18 6.28 25.27
C GLU A 322 -15.86 5.39 24.05
N LEU A 323 -14.66 4.83 24.01
CA LEU A 323 -14.22 3.92 22.95
C LEU A 323 -15.13 2.68 22.82
N LYS A 324 -15.45 2.02 23.95
CA LYS A 324 -16.34 0.85 23.96
C LYS A 324 -17.77 1.19 23.52
N ASN A 325 -18.27 2.38 23.84
CA ASN A 325 -19.60 2.81 23.41
C ASN A 325 -19.68 2.95 21.88
N ILE A 326 -18.63 3.49 21.24
CA ILE A 326 -18.55 3.59 19.77
C ILE A 326 -18.59 2.18 19.14
N LEU A 327 -17.78 1.26 19.66
CA LEU A 327 -17.72 -0.13 19.16
C LEU A 327 -19.02 -0.92 19.41
N THR A 328 -19.66 -0.72 20.56
CA THR A 328 -20.95 -1.33 20.89
C THR A 328 -22.04 -0.85 19.93
N THR A 329 -21.99 0.43 19.56
CA THR A 329 -22.87 1.01 18.53
C THR A 329 -22.59 0.40 17.17
N ALA A 330 -21.30 0.27 16.78
CA ALA A 330 -20.91 -0.40 15.54
C ALA A 330 -21.42 -1.84 15.46
N LYS A 331 -21.25 -2.61 16.54
CA LYS A 331 -21.77 -3.98 16.67
C LYS A 331 -23.28 -4.05 16.50
N THR A 332 -24.01 -3.16 17.18
CA THR A 332 -25.47 -3.09 17.08
C THR A 332 -25.91 -2.81 15.64
N ASN A 333 -25.26 -1.87 14.95
CA ASN A 333 -25.56 -1.56 13.54
C ASN A 333 -25.34 -2.78 12.64
N LEU A 334 -24.22 -3.49 12.81
CA LEU A 334 -23.92 -4.68 12.03
C LEU A 334 -24.93 -5.81 12.27
N GLN A 335 -25.33 -6.03 13.53
CA GLN A 335 -26.37 -7.02 13.89
C GLN A 335 -27.73 -6.69 13.25
N ASN A 336 -28.02 -5.40 13.08
CA ASN A 336 -29.23 -4.92 12.39
C ASN A 336 -29.11 -4.93 10.85
N GLY A 337 -27.99 -5.40 10.30
CA GLY A 337 -27.74 -5.45 8.85
C GLY A 337 -27.24 -4.15 8.23
N ASP A 338 -26.95 -3.12 9.04
CA ASP A 338 -26.42 -1.83 8.57
C ASP A 338 -24.88 -1.80 8.65
N SER A 339 -24.27 -2.48 7.68
CA SER A 339 -22.81 -2.57 7.57
C SER A 339 -22.13 -1.23 7.25
N LEU A 340 -22.84 -0.28 6.63
CA LEU A 340 -22.30 1.05 6.29
C LEU A 340 -22.18 1.92 7.54
N THR A 341 -23.23 2.00 8.34
CA THR A 341 -23.20 2.73 9.61
C THR A 341 -22.26 2.04 10.60
N CYS A 342 -22.15 0.71 10.58
CA CYS A 342 -21.10 -0.01 11.30
C CYS A 342 -19.71 0.52 10.93
N ARG A 343 -19.38 0.60 9.64
CA ARG A 343 -18.06 1.07 9.17
C ARG A 343 -17.77 2.50 9.62
N VAL A 344 -18.76 3.39 9.57
CA VAL A 344 -18.62 4.78 10.05
C VAL A 344 -18.24 4.82 11.53
N GLN A 345 -18.86 3.99 12.35
CA GLN A 345 -18.54 3.91 13.79
C GLN A 345 -17.15 3.33 14.03
N VAL A 346 -16.76 2.26 13.34
CA VAL A 346 -15.41 1.69 13.45
C VAL A 346 -14.35 2.70 13.01
N LYS A 347 -14.62 3.48 11.95
CA LYS A 347 -13.70 4.54 11.50
C LYS A 347 -13.61 5.67 12.53
N THR A 348 -14.74 6.08 13.10
CA THR A 348 -14.77 7.06 14.20
C THR A 348 -13.93 6.60 15.39
N PHE A 349 -14.06 5.33 15.79
CA PHE A 349 -13.21 4.73 16.82
C PHE A 349 -11.72 4.80 16.44
N GLN A 350 -11.38 4.36 15.22
CA GLN A 350 -9.99 4.32 14.75
C GLN A 350 -9.36 5.72 14.72
N ASP A 351 -10.08 6.70 14.17
CA ASP A 351 -9.60 8.09 14.07
C ASP A 351 -9.45 8.71 15.46
N LEU A 352 -10.35 8.40 16.40
CA LEU A 352 -10.24 8.88 17.77
C LEU A 352 -9.00 8.31 18.48
N VAL A 353 -8.75 7.00 18.34
CA VAL A 353 -7.53 6.35 18.86
C VAL A 353 -6.27 6.98 18.26
N ASP A 354 -6.26 7.19 16.94
CA ASP A 354 -5.12 7.75 16.22
C ASP A 354 -4.85 9.21 16.59
N ASN A 355 -5.90 10.03 16.68
CA ASN A 355 -5.79 11.43 17.08
C ASN A 355 -5.30 11.56 18.52
N VAL A 356 -5.86 10.80 19.46
CA VAL A 356 -5.41 10.83 20.86
C VAL A 356 -3.97 10.35 20.96
N TYR A 357 -3.57 9.27 20.27
CA TYR A 357 -2.17 8.84 20.24
C TYR A 357 -1.22 9.95 19.75
N LYS A 358 -1.59 10.67 18.68
CA LYS A 358 -0.79 11.77 18.11
C LYS A 358 -0.71 13.00 19.02
N ASP A 359 -1.75 13.28 19.79
CA ASP A 359 -1.83 14.41 20.73
C ASP A 359 -1.28 14.06 22.13
N SER A 360 -1.03 12.78 22.40
CA SER A 360 -0.62 12.28 23.73
C SER A 360 0.78 12.78 24.11
N LEU A 361 0.82 13.82 24.95
CA LEU A 361 1.90 14.02 25.91
C LEU A 361 1.55 13.19 27.15
N ASN A 362 2.43 12.30 27.62
CA ASN A 362 2.22 11.31 28.71
C ASN A 362 1.79 11.87 30.10
N SER A 363 1.35 13.12 30.18
CA SER A 363 0.83 13.81 31.36
C SER A 363 -0.68 14.05 31.34
N ASP A 364 -1.37 13.88 30.20
CA ASP A 364 -2.84 13.99 30.11
C ASP A 364 -3.49 12.66 30.56
N PRO A 365 -4.54 12.65 31.39
CA PRO A 365 -5.30 11.44 31.71
C PRO A 365 -5.96 10.77 30.48
N ARG A 366 -6.14 11.49 29.37
CA ARG A 366 -6.63 10.98 28.08
C ARG A 366 -5.45 10.75 27.14
N PHE A 367 -4.90 9.55 27.17
CA PHE A 367 -3.81 9.16 26.29
C PHE A 367 -4.01 7.78 25.65
N VAL A 368 -3.20 7.50 24.63
CA VAL A 368 -2.98 6.17 24.06
C VAL A 368 -1.47 6.02 23.89
N THR A 369 -0.87 4.94 24.41
CA THR A 369 0.56 4.68 24.15
C THR A 369 0.74 4.02 22.78
N ILE A 370 1.98 3.94 22.27
CA ILE A 370 2.24 3.24 21.00
C ILE A 370 1.75 1.78 21.03
N GLU A 371 1.84 1.10 22.19
CA GLU A 371 1.38 -0.27 22.37
C GLU A 371 -0.14 -0.36 22.28
N GLY A 372 -0.85 0.54 22.96
CA GLY A 372 -2.31 0.64 22.87
C GLY A 372 -2.76 0.95 21.44
N TRP A 373 -2.09 1.91 20.79
CA TRP A 373 -2.38 2.32 19.43
C TRP A 373 -2.22 1.15 18.45
N LYS A 374 -1.11 0.38 18.53
CA LYS A 374 -0.87 -0.78 17.66
C LYS A 374 -2.04 -1.77 17.68
N PHE A 375 -2.53 -2.13 18.86
CA PHE A 375 -3.62 -3.10 18.98
C PHE A 375 -4.98 -2.51 18.62
N LEU A 376 -5.30 -1.30 19.08
CA LEU A 376 -6.61 -0.71 18.82
C LEU A 376 -6.75 -0.27 17.34
N TYR A 377 -5.75 0.41 16.78
CA TYR A 377 -5.81 0.95 15.42
C TYR A 377 -5.86 -0.15 14.35
N TRP A 378 -4.95 -1.12 14.41
CA TRP A 378 -4.84 -2.16 13.38
C TRP A 378 -6.00 -3.16 13.44
N ASN A 379 -6.47 -3.55 14.63
CA ASN A 379 -7.66 -4.40 14.71
C ASN A 379 -8.92 -3.68 14.22
N ALA A 380 -9.02 -2.34 14.42
CA ALA A 380 -10.06 -1.56 13.75
C ALA A 380 -9.90 -1.55 12.23
N GLN A 381 -8.66 -1.42 11.72
CA GLN A 381 -8.37 -1.48 10.28
C GLN A 381 -8.83 -2.80 9.66
N TYR A 382 -8.52 -3.93 10.31
CA TYR A 382 -8.93 -5.26 9.82
C TYR A 382 -10.44 -5.49 9.81
N ILE A 383 -11.19 -4.72 10.62
CA ILE A 383 -12.65 -4.69 10.57
C ILE A 383 -13.11 -3.81 9.40
N LEU A 384 -12.50 -2.63 9.21
CA LEU A 384 -12.80 -1.74 8.09
C LEU A 384 -12.58 -2.40 6.74
N ASP A 385 -11.51 -3.17 6.58
CA ASP A 385 -11.17 -3.91 5.36
C ASP A 385 -12.22 -4.98 4.99
N ARG A 386 -13.03 -5.42 5.96
CA ARG A 386 -14.11 -6.41 5.78
C ARG A 386 -15.49 -5.77 5.60
N LEU A 387 -15.63 -4.48 5.89
CA LEU A 387 -16.91 -3.78 5.77
C LEU A 387 -16.99 -3.08 4.41
N PRO A 388 -18.18 -2.99 3.80
CA PRO A 388 -18.33 -2.26 2.55
C PRO A 388 -17.93 -0.81 2.80
N GLU A 389 -17.02 -0.31 1.97
CA GLU A 389 -16.78 1.12 1.94
C GLU A 389 -18.11 1.82 1.65
N PRO A 390 -18.41 2.96 2.30
CA PRO A 390 -19.45 3.82 1.78
C PRO A 390 -19.08 4.05 0.32
N GLN A 391 -20.06 3.95 -0.59
CA GLN A 391 -19.82 4.34 -1.98
C GLN A 391 -19.00 5.62 -1.95
N ALA A 392 -17.81 5.57 -2.55
CA ALA A 392 -16.96 6.72 -2.83
C ALA A 392 -17.87 7.91 -3.00
N ASN A 393 -17.82 8.86 -2.06
CA ASN A 393 -18.77 9.94 -1.91
C ASN A 393 -19.12 10.41 -3.33
N PRO A 394 -20.36 10.20 -3.84
CA PRO A 394 -20.74 10.60 -5.20
C PRO A 394 -20.48 12.09 -5.46
N ASN A 395 -20.17 12.79 -4.38
CA ASN A 395 -20.01 14.18 -4.28
C ASN A 395 -18.71 14.68 -4.92
N LEU A 396 -18.89 15.68 -5.76
CA LEU A 396 -17.82 16.54 -6.26
C LEU A 396 -17.73 17.75 -5.33
N LEU A 397 -16.55 17.99 -4.76
CA LEU A 397 -16.27 19.23 -4.04
C LEU A 397 -15.90 20.32 -5.05
N VAL A 398 -16.49 21.50 -4.92
CA VAL A 398 -16.22 22.66 -5.79
C VAL A 398 -15.78 23.82 -4.93
N ASN A 399 -14.71 24.51 -5.33
CA ASN A 399 -14.25 25.73 -4.65
C ASN A 399 -13.83 26.80 -5.67
N LEU A 400 -13.71 28.03 -5.18
CA LEU A 400 -13.23 29.19 -5.93
C LEU A 400 -11.94 29.71 -5.29
N LYS A 401 -10.93 29.95 -6.11
CA LYS A 401 -9.68 30.59 -5.69
C LYS A 401 -9.44 31.87 -6.46
N ASN A 402 -8.79 32.83 -5.79
CA ASN A 402 -8.31 34.03 -6.45
C ASN A 402 -7.06 33.76 -7.30
N SER A 403 -6.61 34.77 -8.06
CA SER A 403 -5.40 34.70 -8.89
C SER A 403 -4.10 34.39 -8.12
N LEU A 404 -4.09 34.53 -6.80
CA LEU A 404 -2.97 34.19 -5.90
C LEU A 404 -3.07 32.78 -5.31
N GLY A 405 -4.14 32.03 -5.62
CA GLY A 405 -4.39 30.68 -5.12
C GLY A 405 -5.08 30.61 -3.75
N ASN A 406 -5.52 31.74 -3.19
CA ASN A 406 -6.26 31.76 -1.93
C ASN A 406 -7.74 31.46 -2.18
N GLN A 407 -8.37 30.66 -1.32
CA GLN A 407 -9.80 30.40 -1.39
C GLN A 407 -10.59 31.70 -1.12
N ILE A 408 -11.60 31.95 -1.96
CA ILE A 408 -12.52 33.08 -1.83
C ILE A 408 -13.95 32.58 -1.94
N GLU A 409 -14.90 33.33 -1.38
CA GLU A 409 -16.30 32.94 -1.40
C GLU A 409 -16.92 33.14 -2.79
N ALA A 410 -17.62 32.11 -3.26
CA ALA A 410 -18.49 32.20 -4.41
C ALA A 410 -19.93 32.52 -4.00
N SER A 411 -20.68 33.18 -4.87
CA SER A 411 -22.09 33.50 -4.62
C SER A 411 -22.99 32.26 -4.66
N ASN A 412 -22.73 31.35 -5.60
CA ASN A 412 -23.43 30.07 -5.71
C ASN A 412 -22.65 29.11 -6.63
N VAL A 413 -22.91 27.82 -6.50
CA VAL A 413 -22.51 26.79 -7.46
C VAL A 413 -23.74 26.00 -7.87
N MET A 414 -23.95 25.87 -9.18
CA MET A 414 -24.96 24.97 -9.74
C MET A 414 -24.31 23.84 -10.53
N TYR A 415 -25.02 22.74 -10.69
CA TYR A 415 -24.61 21.62 -11.54
C TYR A 415 -25.75 21.13 -12.42
N TYR A 416 -25.39 20.52 -13.55
CA TYR A 416 -26.32 20.00 -14.53
C TYR A 416 -25.97 18.55 -14.88
N GLU A 417 -26.94 17.66 -14.70
CA GLU A 417 -26.81 16.21 -14.92
C GLU A 417 -27.54 15.73 -16.17
N SER A 418 -28.70 16.31 -16.50
CA SER A 418 -29.52 15.92 -17.65
C SER A 418 -30.55 16.99 -18.00
N ALA A 419 -31.02 16.96 -19.26
CA ALA A 419 -32.08 17.85 -19.73
C ALA A 419 -33.41 17.70 -18.96
N THR A 420 -33.66 16.50 -18.41
CA THR A 420 -34.85 16.22 -17.61
C THR A 420 -34.80 16.82 -16.22
N SER A 421 -33.61 17.00 -15.64
CA SER A 421 -33.45 17.48 -14.26
C SER A 421 -33.12 18.97 -14.18
N GLY A 422 -32.70 19.59 -15.28
CA GLY A 422 -32.28 20.98 -15.32
C GLY A 422 -31.04 21.26 -14.47
N TRP A 423 -30.81 22.54 -14.18
CA TRP A 423 -29.77 23.00 -13.26
C TRP A 423 -30.22 22.83 -11.81
N LYS A 424 -29.34 22.34 -10.95
CA LYS A 424 -29.55 22.15 -9.51
C LYS A 424 -28.51 22.95 -8.73
N ASP A 425 -28.87 23.44 -7.54
CA ASP A 425 -27.92 24.05 -6.62
C ASP A 425 -27.06 22.98 -5.93
N ALA A 426 -25.76 23.24 -5.82
CA ALA A 426 -24.87 22.45 -4.97
C ALA A 426 -25.08 22.81 -3.50
N VAL A 427 -24.76 21.89 -2.59
CA VAL A 427 -24.84 22.14 -1.15
C VAL A 427 -23.71 23.09 -0.74
N ASN A 428 -24.03 24.26 -0.18
CA ASN A 428 -23.03 25.15 0.40
C ASN A 428 -22.58 24.62 1.77
N ASN A 429 -21.27 24.41 1.95
CA ASN A 429 -20.71 23.83 3.18
C ASN A 429 -20.41 24.88 4.27
N GLY A 430 -20.54 26.18 3.96
CA GLY A 430 -20.28 27.27 4.91
C GLY A 430 -18.80 27.59 5.15
N ASP A 431 -17.89 26.93 4.43
CA ASP A 431 -16.43 27.13 4.51
C ASP A 431 -15.83 27.69 3.20
N GLY A 432 -16.68 28.13 2.27
CA GLY A 432 -16.28 28.55 0.92
C GLY A 432 -16.20 27.41 -0.11
N THR A 433 -16.59 26.19 0.27
CA THR A 433 -16.74 25.05 -0.64
C THR A 433 -18.20 24.66 -0.87
N PHE A 434 -18.45 23.98 -1.98
CA PHE A 434 -19.77 23.48 -2.37
C PHE A 434 -19.69 21.99 -2.71
N THR A 435 -20.71 21.24 -2.34
CA THR A 435 -20.80 19.80 -2.57
C THR A 435 -21.89 19.51 -3.59
N VAL A 436 -21.48 19.05 -4.77
CA VAL A 436 -22.36 18.58 -5.84
C VAL A 436 -22.69 17.11 -5.59
N ILE A 437 -23.95 16.80 -5.25
CA ILE A 437 -24.39 15.42 -4.98
C ILE A 437 -24.92 14.81 -6.29
N THR A 438 -24.18 13.85 -6.86
CA THR A 438 -24.54 13.24 -8.16
C THR A 438 -24.09 11.79 -8.29
N THR A 439 -24.94 10.93 -8.86
CA THR A 439 -24.55 9.56 -9.22
C THR A 439 -23.91 9.47 -10.61
N LYS A 440 -23.85 10.57 -11.37
CA LYS A 440 -23.25 10.61 -12.70
C LYS A 440 -21.72 10.65 -12.61
N PRO A 441 -20.99 9.99 -13.54
CA PRO A 441 -19.53 10.03 -13.55
C PRO A 441 -18.98 11.41 -13.92
N THR A 442 -19.72 12.19 -14.72
CA THR A 442 -19.39 13.56 -15.08
C THR A 442 -20.63 14.45 -15.03
N VAL A 443 -20.41 15.73 -14.70
CA VAL A 443 -21.45 16.77 -14.68
C VAL A 443 -20.94 18.06 -15.31
N SER A 444 -21.84 18.97 -15.68
CA SER A 444 -21.44 20.36 -15.93
C SER A 444 -21.61 21.16 -14.65
N VAL A 445 -20.66 22.04 -14.35
CA VAL A 445 -20.65 22.87 -13.14
C VAL A 445 -20.65 24.33 -13.55
N ARG A 446 -21.46 25.14 -12.89
CA ARG A 446 -21.56 26.58 -13.08
C ARG A 446 -21.24 27.31 -11.78
N MET A 447 -20.20 28.12 -11.82
CA MET A 447 -19.78 28.99 -10.73
C MET A 447 -20.39 30.37 -10.90
N PHE A 448 -20.91 30.95 -9.82
CA PHE A 448 -21.39 32.34 -9.77
C PHE A 448 -20.51 33.16 -8.84
N TYR A 449 -19.97 34.26 -9.36
CA TYR A 449 -19.11 35.17 -8.60
C TYR A 449 -19.16 36.57 -9.22
N GLU A 450 -19.23 37.61 -8.39
CA GLU A 450 -19.28 39.01 -8.81
C GLU A 450 -20.35 39.30 -9.89
N TYR A 451 -21.54 38.70 -9.68
CA TYR A 451 -22.72 38.77 -10.56
C TYR A 451 -22.57 38.12 -11.95
N ALA A 452 -21.42 37.50 -12.22
CA ALA A 452 -21.16 36.76 -13.44
C ALA A 452 -21.24 35.25 -13.18
N ASN A 453 -21.22 34.45 -14.25
CA ASN A 453 -21.10 33.01 -14.13
C ASN A 453 -20.17 32.41 -15.18
N GLN A 454 -19.48 31.34 -14.79
CA GLN A 454 -18.63 30.54 -15.65
C GLN A 454 -19.12 29.10 -15.60
N THR A 455 -19.38 28.51 -16.77
CA THR A 455 -19.78 27.10 -16.89
C THR A 455 -18.64 26.28 -17.46
N VAL A 456 -18.38 25.14 -16.86
CA VAL A 456 -17.44 24.12 -17.34
C VAL A 456 -18.17 22.80 -17.50
N HIS A 457 -17.84 22.08 -18.55
CA HIS A 457 -18.51 20.85 -18.93
C HIS A 457 -17.61 19.64 -18.65
N ASN A 458 -18.24 18.47 -18.50
CA ASN A 458 -17.56 17.18 -18.32
C ASN A 458 -16.61 17.15 -17.11
N VAL A 459 -16.98 17.81 -16.01
CA VAL A 459 -16.25 17.73 -14.75
C VAL A 459 -16.46 16.35 -14.16
N THR A 460 -15.38 15.62 -13.95
CA THR A 460 -15.40 14.32 -13.27
C THR A 460 -15.93 14.47 -11.85
N ALA A 461 -17.00 13.74 -11.54
CA ALA A 461 -17.57 13.68 -10.21
C ALA A 461 -16.98 12.51 -9.40
N GLN A 462 -17.60 12.17 -8.25
CA GLN A 462 -17.26 11.02 -7.40
C GLN A 462 -15.86 11.12 -6.77
N ASN A 463 -15.79 11.61 -5.52
CA ASN A 463 -14.53 11.82 -4.77
C ASN A 463 -13.51 12.73 -5.48
N ASN A 464 -13.98 13.76 -6.18
CA ASN A 464 -13.11 14.71 -6.87
C ASN A 464 -13.29 16.12 -6.34
N THR A 465 -12.32 16.99 -6.62
CA THR A 465 -12.39 18.43 -6.37
C THR A 465 -12.20 19.19 -7.67
N TYR A 466 -13.11 20.11 -7.98
CA TYR A 466 -12.96 21.05 -9.08
C TYR A 466 -12.77 22.48 -8.56
N THR A 467 -11.74 23.16 -9.03
CA THR A 467 -11.39 24.51 -8.59
C THR A 467 -11.56 25.49 -9.74
N PHE A 468 -12.44 26.48 -9.55
CA PHE A 468 -12.47 27.67 -10.38
C PHE A 468 -11.39 28.64 -9.91
N ILE A 469 -10.77 29.35 -10.85
CA ILE A 469 -9.73 30.34 -10.56
C ILE A 469 -10.12 31.65 -11.24
N THR A 470 -10.22 32.74 -10.47
CA THR A 470 -10.41 34.08 -11.03
C THR A 470 -9.11 34.62 -11.60
N VAL A 471 -9.21 35.66 -12.41
CA VAL A 471 -8.06 36.47 -12.84
C VAL A 471 -8.13 37.84 -12.18
N ASN A 472 -6.97 38.39 -11.84
CA ASN A 472 -6.88 39.80 -11.45
C ASN A 472 -6.96 40.67 -12.71
N ALA A 473 -8.16 41.06 -13.10
CA ALA A 473 -8.38 41.92 -14.24
C ALA A 473 -7.80 43.32 -13.98
N ALA A 474 -7.07 43.86 -14.94
CA ALA A 474 -6.48 45.20 -14.88
C ALA A 474 -7.13 46.07 -15.96
N VAL A 475 -7.82 47.15 -15.57
CA VAL A 475 -8.37 48.12 -16.52
C VAL A 475 -7.52 49.38 -16.50
N GLU A 476 -6.90 49.68 -17.64
CA GLU A 476 -5.95 50.78 -17.80
C GLU A 476 -6.57 51.96 -18.55
N LEU A 477 -6.27 53.18 -18.09
CA LEU A 477 -6.50 54.43 -18.79
C LEU A 477 -5.15 55.05 -19.18
N ARG A 478 -4.93 55.18 -20.50
CA ARG A 478 -3.72 55.74 -21.09
C ARG A 478 -4.00 57.02 -21.85
N ASN A 479 -3.03 57.94 -21.84
CA ASN A 479 -3.09 59.15 -22.65
C ASN A 479 -2.80 58.86 -24.13
N SER A 480 -2.88 59.87 -25.00
CA SER A 480 -2.64 59.68 -26.44
C SER A 480 -1.18 59.32 -26.79
N SER A 481 -0.25 59.49 -25.85
CA SER A 481 1.15 59.06 -25.98
C SER A 481 1.40 57.63 -25.47
N GLY A 482 0.36 56.94 -24.97
CA GLY A 482 0.44 55.58 -24.45
C GLY A 482 0.86 55.47 -22.98
N ASN A 483 1.03 56.58 -22.27
CA ASN A 483 1.39 56.59 -20.85
C ASN A 483 0.16 56.41 -19.97
N LEU A 484 0.30 55.69 -18.85
CA LEU A 484 -0.76 55.62 -17.83
C LEU A 484 -1.07 57.01 -17.28
N MET A 485 -2.34 57.29 -17.00
CA MET A 485 -2.80 58.60 -16.55
C MET A 485 -2.97 58.63 -15.01
N PRO A 486 -2.01 59.20 -14.24
CA PRO A 486 -2.14 59.29 -12.80
C PRO A 486 -3.03 60.45 -12.36
N ALA A 487 -3.74 60.25 -11.24
CA ALA A 487 -4.22 61.35 -10.41
C ALA A 487 -2.99 62.06 -9.79
N PRO A 488 -2.96 63.41 -9.63
CA PRO A 488 -4.09 64.35 -9.59
C PRO A 488 -4.24 65.26 -10.83
N SER A 489 -3.55 64.95 -11.94
CA SER A 489 -3.51 65.81 -13.14
C SER A 489 -4.76 65.76 -14.05
N GLY A 490 -5.75 64.92 -13.73
CA GLY A 490 -7.04 64.81 -14.42
C GLY A 490 -8.05 64.02 -13.58
N ASP A 491 -9.33 64.03 -13.98
CA ASP A 491 -10.37 63.22 -13.35
C ASP A 491 -9.97 61.73 -13.34
N GLN A 492 -10.14 61.04 -12.21
CA GLN A 492 -9.90 59.59 -12.16
C GLN A 492 -10.87 58.88 -13.12
N GLY A 493 -10.36 57.93 -13.91
CA GLY A 493 -11.21 57.11 -14.77
C GLY A 493 -12.10 56.21 -13.92
N THR A 494 -13.42 56.28 -14.09
CA THR A 494 -14.35 55.37 -13.43
C THR A 494 -14.61 54.18 -14.35
N VAL A 495 -14.53 52.96 -13.81
CA VAL A 495 -14.66 51.73 -14.57
C VAL A 495 -15.90 50.97 -14.13
N GLN A 496 -16.65 50.47 -15.10
CA GLN A 496 -17.75 49.53 -14.91
C GLN A 496 -17.54 48.28 -15.78
N TYR A 497 -18.18 47.19 -15.40
CA TYR A 497 -18.25 45.97 -16.22
C TYR A 497 -19.69 45.46 -16.26
N TYR A 498 -20.07 44.80 -17.34
CA TYR A 498 -21.44 44.29 -17.53
C TYR A 498 -21.55 42.85 -17.05
N ALA A 499 -22.40 42.62 -16.04
CA ALA A 499 -22.77 41.31 -15.50
C ALA A 499 -24.24 41.37 -15.06
N ASP A 500 -25.12 41.02 -16.01
CA ASP A 500 -26.59 41.26 -16.06
C ASP A 500 -27.02 42.73 -16.00
N ALA A 501 -26.22 43.59 -15.37
CA ALA A 501 -26.31 45.04 -15.33
C ALA A 501 -24.89 45.64 -15.30
N TRP A 502 -24.79 46.95 -15.49
CA TRP A 502 -23.51 47.65 -15.28
C TRP A 502 -23.15 47.65 -13.79
N ARG A 503 -22.07 46.96 -13.45
CA ARG A 503 -21.50 46.85 -12.09
C ARG A 503 -20.29 47.75 -11.95
N THR A 504 -20.09 48.32 -10.76
CA THR A 504 -18.91 49.13 -10.47
C THR A 504 -17.66 48.24 -10.42
N PHE A 505 -16.67 48.52 -11.27
CA PHE A 505 -15.37 47.87 -11.20
C PHE A 505 -14.47 48.58 -10.18
N GLY A 506 -14.45 49.92 -10.23
CA GLY A 506 -13.66 50.80 -9.37
C GLY A 506 -13.29 52.11 -10.07
N THR A 507 -12.35 52.87 -9.49
CA THR A 507 -11.69 54.01 -10.15
C THR A 507 -10.21 53.70 -10.38
N THR A 508 -9.61 54.30 -11.40
CA THR A 508 -8.18 54.13 -11.67
C THR A 508 -7.34 54.85 -10.62
N SER A 509 -6.29 54.19 -10.15
CA SER A 509 -5.20 54.76 -9.36
C SER A 509 -3.91 54.61 -10.17
N ASN A 510 -3.19 55.71 -10.40
CA ASN A 510 -2.05 55.74 -11.32
C ASN A 510 -2.35 55.15 -12.71
N GLY A 511 -3.57 55.37 -13.20
CA GLY A 511 -4.02 54.91 -14.52
C GLY A 511 -4.51 53.46 -14.57
N VAL A 512 -4.55 52.71 -13.45
CA VAL A 512 -5.01 51.31 -13.45
C VAL A 512 -6.02 51.04 -12.34
N ALA A 513 -7.03 50.22 -12.61
CA ALA A 513 -7.93 49.64 -11.63
C ALA A 513 -7.81 48.11 -11.67
N TYR A 514 -7.90 47.43 -10.52
CA TYR A 514 -7.80 45.98 -10.40
C TYR A 514 -9.06 45.36 -9.78
N LYS A 515 -9.44 44.16 -10.23
CA LYS A 515 -10.52 43.37 -9.63
C LYS A 515 -10.40 41.89 -9.98
N GLU A 516 -10.60 41.01 -9.00
CA GLU A 516 -10.77 39.58 -9.25
C GLU A 516 -12.10 39.32 -9.94
N LEU A 517 -12.08 38.67 -11.10
CA LEU A 517 -13.27 38.32 -11.87
C LEU A 517 -13.14 36.90 -12.45
N LEU A 518 -14.27 36.23 -12.69
CA LEU A 518 -14.26 34.96 -13.42
C LEU A 518 -13.66 35.17 -14.83
N PRO A 519 -12.79 34.28 -15.34
CA PRO A 519 -12.12 34.44 -16.63
C PRO A 519 -13.08 34.14 -17.80
N ILE A 520 -13.88 35.13 -18.16
CA ILE A 520 -14.85 35.07 -19.27
C ILE A 520 -14.82 36.38 -20.09
N ASN A 521 -15.62 36.46 -21.15
CA ASN A 521 -15.83 37.71 -21.90
C ASN A 521 -16.78 38.68 -21.19
N TYR A 522 -16.31 39.90 -20.95
CA TYR A 522 -17.11 41.01 -20.41
C TYR A 522 -17.19 42.19 -21.37
N SER A 523 -18.20 43.04 -21.16
CA SER A 523 -18.16 44.43 -21.64
C SER A 523 -17.67 45.33 -20.50
N PHE A 524 -16.61 46.08 -20.73
CA PHE A 524 -16.10 47.10 -19.81
C PHE A 524 -16.50 48.49 -20.32
N ARG A 525 -16.76 49.41 -19.39
CA ARG A 525 -17.00 50.83 -19.68
C ARG A 525 -16.02 51.66 -18.89
N MET A 526 -15.24 52.46 -19.61
CA MET A 526 -14.43 53.53 -19.04
C MET A 526 -15.19 54.84 -19.19
N THR A 527 -15.32 55.58 -18.09
CA THR A 527 -15.76 56.98 -18.15
C THR A 527 -14.63 57.86 -17.65
N TYR A 528 -14.20 58.78 -18.51
CA TYR A 528 -13.17 59.77 -18.23
C TYR A 528 -13.65 61.11 -18.77
N GLU A 529 -13.49 62.19 -17.99
CA GLU A 529 -13.99 63.52 -18.38
C GLU A 529 -15.50 63.47 -18.75
N TYR A 530 -16.27 62.68 -18.00
CA TYR A 530 -17.71 62.45 -18.21
C TYR A 530 -18.09 61.84 -19.57
N VAL A 531 -17.12 61.40 -20.38
CA VAL A 531 -17.34 60.72 -21.66
C VAL A 531 -17.21 59.21 -21.44
N PRO A 532 -18.21 58.39 -21.81
CA PRO A 532 -18.11 56.94 -21.71
C PRO A 532 -17.63 56.29 -23.02
N ASN A 533 -16.75 55.31 -22.90
CA ASN A 533 -16.35 54.40 -23.97
C ASN A 533 -16.44 52.94 -23.50
N ASP A 534 -16.96 52.06 -24.36
CA ASP A 534 -17.24 50.67 -24.03
C ASP A 534 -16.34 49.75 -24.88
N LYS A 535 -15.84 48.68 -24.26
CA LYS A 535 -14.98 47.69 -24.91
C LYS A 535 -15.31 46.29 -24.41
N GLN A 536 -15.50 45.36 -25.35
CA GLN A 536 -15.62 43.95 -25.01
C GLN A 536 -14.25 43.27 -24.99
N GLN A 537 -13.99 42.44 -23.99
CA GLN A 537 -12.76 41.68 -23.90
C GLN A 537 -12.93 40.38 -23.10
N ASP A 538 -12.36 39.31 -23.63
CA ASP A 538 -12.20 38.04 -22.92
C ASP A 538 -10.96 38.07 -22.04
N ILE A 539 -11.21 38.18 -20.73
CA ILE A 539 -10.14 38.25 -19.73
C ILE A 539 -9.54 36.88 -19.39
N SER A 540 -10.06 35.78 -19.95
CA SER A 540 -9.38 34.48 -19.93
C SER A 540 -8.17 34.43 -20.87
N VAL A 541 -8.20 35.23 -21.95
CA VAL A 541 -7.12 35.33 -22.94
C VAL A 541 -6.14 36.43 -22.58
N ASN A 542 -6.65 37.59 -22.17
CA ASN A 542 -5.85 38.73 -21.73
C ASN A 542 -6.59 39.50 -20.63
N SER A 543 -6.08 39.44 -19.40
CA SER A 543 -6.68 40.09 -18.23
C SER A 543 -6.48 41.62 -18.20
N THR A 544 -5.69 42.20 -19.10
CA THR A 544 -5.46 43.66 -19.18
C THR A 544 -6.32 44.33 -20.24
N VAL A 545 -7.27 45.17 -19.82
CA VAL A 545 -8.19 45.93 -20.68
C VAL A 545 -7.74 47.38 -20.76
N THR A 546 -7.16 47.76 -21.90
CA THR A 546 -6.68 49.14 -22.11
C THR A 546 -7.71 50.01 -22.81
N PHE A 547 -7.94 51.20 -22.25
CA PHE A 547 -8.59 52.36 -22.87
C PHE A 547 -7.56 53.46 -23.08
N ALA A 548 -7.55 54.08 -24.25
CA ALA A 548 -6.67 55.19 -24.58
C ALA A 548 -7.49 56.43 -24.96
N THR A 549 -7.06 57.59 -24.50
CA THR A 549 -7.59 58.88 -24.96
C THR A 549 -6.95 59.30 -26.28
N VAL A 550 -7.53 60.32 -26.89
CA VAL A 550 -6.93 61.09 -27.99
C VAL A 550 -6.74 62.52 -27.53
N LEU A 551 -5.63 63.14 -27.96
CA LEU A 551 -5.38 64.55 -27.73
C LEU A 551 -6.20 65.38 -28.73
N CYS A 552 -7.44 65.67 -28.37
CA CYS A 552 -8.32 66.51 -29.17
C CYS A 552 -7.76 67.92 -29.24
N THR A 553 -7.69 68.49 -30.46
CA THR A 553 -7.21 69.85 -30.72
C THR A 553 -8.35 70.68 -31.28
N LEU A 554 -8.76 71.73 -30.56
CA LEU A 554 -9.71 72.72 -31.05
C LEU A 554 -8.94 73.90 -31.63
N LYS A 555 -9.26 74.28 -32.86
CA LYS A 555 -8.74 75.47 -33.52
C LYS A 555 -9.88 76.41 -33.83
N VAL A 556 -9.82 77.61 -33.28
CA VAL A 556 -10.86 78.63 -33.43
C VAL A 556 -10.31 79.80 -34.25
N THR A 557 -11.00 80.14 -35.34
CA THR A 557 -10.63 81.23 -36.25
C THR A 557 -11.76 82.22 -36.45
N ASN A 558 -11.43 83.43 -36.89
CA ASN A 558 -12.40 84.42 -37.35
C ASN A 558 -12.80 84.17 -38.81
N PHE A 559 -13.72 84.98 -39.36
CA PHE A 559 -14.18 84.79 -40.75
C PHE A 559 -13.06 84.95 -41.80
N ASN A 560 -11.97 85.64 -41.44
CA ASN A 560 -10.76 85.83 -42.26
C ASN A 560 -9.75 84.68 -42.10
N ASN A 561 -10.10 83.58 -41.43
CA ASN A 561 -9.23 82.46 -41.08
C ASN A 561 -8.03 82.82 -40.17
N GLN A 562 -8.08 83.97 -39.48
CA GLN A 562 -7.07 84.34 -38.50
C GLN A 562 -7.36 83.66 -37.13
N PRO A 563 -6.33 83.26 -36.38
CA PRO A 563 -6.51 82.59 -35.09
C PRO A 563 -7.15 83.52 -34.05
N LEU A 564 -8.11 83.01 -33.28
CA LEU A 564 -8.75 83.75 -32.20
C LEU A 564 -8.19 83.30 -30.85
N ALA A 565 -7.31 84.12 -30.26
CA ALA A 565 -6.79 83.90 -28.91
C ALA A 565 -7.82 84.28 -27.85
N GLY A 566 -7.96 83.48 -26.78
CA GLY A 566 -8.90 83.74 -25.69
C GLY A 566 -10.36 83.33 -25.96
N ALA A 567 -10.63 82.59 -27.05
CA ALA A 567 -11.95 82.00 -27.27
C ALA A 567 -12.23 80.91 -26.23
N SER A 568 -13.38 80.97 -25.56
CA SER A 568 -13.82 79.95 -24.61
C SER A 568 -14.31 78.72 -25.36
N THR A 569 -13.77 77.55 -25.01
CA THR A 569 -14.11 76.29 -25.65
C THR A 569 -14.70 75.28 -24.66
N LYS A 570 -15.69 74.53 -25.13
CA LYS A 570 -16.40 73.51 -24.35
C LYS A 570 -16.65 72.27 -25.20
N TYR A 571 -16.86 71.12 -24.57
CA TYR A 571 -17.46 69.94 -25.19
C TYR A 571 -18.74 69.54 -24.44
N TYR A 572 -19.66 68.89 -25.13
CA TYR A 572 -20.90 68.38 -24.54
C TYR A 572 -20.74 66.90 -24.21
N SER A 573 -20.99 66.55 -22.96
CA SER A 573 -21.18 65.17 -22.50
C SER A 573 -22.59 65.03 -21.91
N THR A 574 -22.72 64.87 -20.59
CA THR A 574 -23.99 64.99 -19.86
C THR A 574 -24.41 66.44 -19.64
N ALA A 575 -23.44 67.36 -19.74
CA ALA A 575 -23.58 68.80 -19.71
C ALA A 575 -22.45 69.42 -20.52
N TRP A 576 -22.50 70.74 -20.76
CA TRP A 576 -21.36 71.47 -21.31
C TRP A 576 -20.21 71.49 -20.30
N ARG A 577 -19.04 70.97 -20.71
CA ARG A 577 -17.81 70.89 -19.92
C ARG A 577 -16.76 71.81 -20.52
N ASP A 578 -16.06 72.57 -19.68
CA ASP A 578 -15.04 73.51 -20.12
C ASP A 578 -13.77 72.77 -20.56
N ILE A 579 -13.23 73.18 -21.72
CA ILE A 579 -11.89 72.78 -22.18
C ILE A 579 -10.87 73.84 -21.73
N GLY A 580 -11.21 75.12 -21.92
CA GLY A 580 -10.39 76.25 -21.54
C GLY A 580 -10.50 77.41 -22.52
N LEU A 581 -9.47 78.26 -22.56
CA LEU A 581 -9.34 79.36 -23.51
C LEU A 581 -8.26 79.03 -24.55
N THR A 582 -8.48 79.38 -25.82
CA THR A 582 -7.47 79.23 -26.86
C THR A 582 -6.23 80.09 -26.60
N ASN A 583 -5.06 79.59 -27.00
CA ASN A 583 -3.78 80.30 -26.93
C ASN A 583 -3.64 81.36 -28.06
N SER A 584 -2.46 81.98 -28.19
CA SER A 584 -2.17 82.99 -29.24
C SER A 584 -2.33 82.49 -30.68
N GLU A 585 -2.29 81.17 -30.88
CA GLU A 585 -2.49 80.51 -32.18
C GLU A 585 -3.94 80.08 -32.40
N GLY A 586 -4.86 80.46 -31.51
CA GLY A 586 -6.27 80.07 -31.58
C GLY A 586 -6.50 78.59 -31.29
N ILE A 587 -5.55 77.93 -30.61
CA ILE A 587 -5.55 76.49 -30.37
C ILE A 587 -5.71 76.19 -28.88
N ILE A 588 -6.41 75.12 -28.55
CA ILE A 588 -6.34 74.45 -27.25
C ILE A 588 -6.50 72.94 -27.41
N THR A 589 -5.88 72.17 -26.52
CA THR A 589 -5.92 70.71 -26.54
C THR A 589 -6.51 70.13 -25.25
N LYS A 590 -7.10 68.94 -25.34
CA LYS A 590 -7.60 68.17 -24.20
C LYS A 590 -7.58 66.68 -24.51
N GLU A 591 -7.08 65.89 -23.57
CA GLU A 591 -7.22 64.43 -23.63
C GLU A 591 -8.69 64.07 -23.39
N LEU A 592 -9.30 63.37 -24.34
CA LEU A 592 -10.68 62.88 -24.27
C LEU A 592 -10.75 61.46 -24.77
N LEU A 593 -11.72 60.67 -24.31
CA LEU A 593 -11.96 59.35 -24.89
C LEU A 593 -12.45 59.49 -26.34
N PRO A 594 -12.02 58.60 -27.26
CA PRO A 594 -12.47 58.62 -28.65
C PRO A 594 -13.99 58.46 -28.71
N LYS A 595 -14.69 59.50 -29.19
CA LYS A 595 -16.15 59.55 -29.25
C LYS A 595 -16.62 60.64 -30.22
N ASN A 596 -17.82 60.48 -30.76
CA ASN A 596 -18.54 61.59 -31.39
C ASN A 596 -19.10 62.55 -30.34
N LEU A 597 -18.59 63.78 -30.31
CA LEU A 597 -18.93 64.82 -29.33
C LEU A 597 -19.35 66.11 -30.04
N SER A 598 -20.11 66.95 -29.34
CA SER A 598 -20.38 68.33 -29.75
C SER A 598 -19.41 69.28 -29.04
N PHE A 599 -18.76 70.16 -29.79
CA PHE A 599 -17.84 71.17 -29.30
C PHE A 599 -18.44 72.55 -29.50
N ARG A 600 -18.16 73.48 -28.59
CA ARG A 600 -18.60 74.88 -28.66
C ARG A 600 -17.39 75.78 -28.56
N ALA A 601 -17.31 76.79 -29.41
CA ALA A 601 -16.41 77.92 -29.24
C ALA A 601 -17.23 79.20 -29.02
N THR A 602 -16.76 80.09 -28.16
CA THR A 602 -17.40 81.39 -27.87
C THR A 602 -16.34 82.48 -27.77
N TYR A 603 -16.55 83.59 -28.50
CA TYR A 603 -15.70 84.78 -28.45
C TYR A 603 -16.58 86.04 -28.36
N GLY A 604 -16.48 86.77 -27.26
CA GLY A 604 -17.44 87.84 -26.94
C GLY A 604 -18.87 87.29 -26.84
N ASN A 605 -19.78 87.83 -27.66
CA ASN A 605 -21.19 87.41 -27.71
C ASN A 605 -21.51 86.42 -28.84
N VAL A 606 -20.50 85.90 -29.56
CA VAL A 606 -20.68 84.97 -30.70
C VAL A 606 -20.28 83.57 -30.28
N SER A 607 -21.14 82.58 -30.54
CA SER A 607 -20.88 81.16 -30.27
C SER A 607 -21.27 80.27 -31.45
N LEU A 608 -20.51 79.20 -31.68
CA LEU A 608 -20.85 78.17 -32.66
C LEU A 608 -20.58 76.77 -32.09
N ASP A 609 -21.49 75.85 -32.40
CA ASP A 609 -21.36 74.43 -32.05
C ASP A 609 -20.97 73.61 -33.28
N LYS A 610 -20.12 72.60 -33.07
CA LYS A 610 -19.70 71.65 -34.10
C LYS A 610 -19.68 70.24 -33.53
N GLN A 611 -20.38 69.32 -34.18
CA GLN A 611 -20.26 67.90 -33.88
C GLN A 611 -19.07 67.30 -34.64
N GLN A 612 -18.24 66.52 -33.95
CA GLN A 612 -17.08 65.85 -34.55
C GLN A 612 -16.82 64.52 -33.84
N ASP A 613 -16.56 63.49 -34.63
CA ASP A 613 -15.99 62.25 -34.13
C ASP A 613 -14.47 62.35 -34.02
N ILE A 614 -14.01 62.47 -32.78
CA ILE A 614 -12.59 62.56 -32.46
C ILE A 614 -11.88 61.20 -32.48
N SER A 615 -12.59 60.08 -32.67
CA SER A 615 -11.92 58.81 -33.01
C SER A 615 -11.49 58.76 -34.48
N VAL A 616 -12.05 59.63 -35.34
CA VAL A 616 -11.73 59.68 -36.77
C VAL A 616 -10.83 60.89 -37.08
N ASN A 617 -11.14 62.06 -36.53
CA ASN A 617 -10.36 63.27 -36.71
C ASN A 617 -10.27 64.06 -35.40
N ILE A 618 -9.05 64.14 -34.85
CA ILE A 618 -8.77 64.82 -33.59
C ILE A 618 -8.75 66.36 -33.70
N LEU A 619 -8.69 66.92 -34.91
CA LEU A 619 -8.69 68.36 -35.16
C LEU A 619 -10.11 68.90 -35.39
N VAL A 620 -10.60 69.68 -34.43
CA VAL A 620 -11.91 70.33 -34.44
C VAL A 620 -11.74 71.80 -34.81
N GLU A 621 -11.97 72.14 -36.07
CA GLU A 621 -11.92 73.53 -36.55
C GLU A 621 -13.29 74.21 -36.47
N ILE A 622 -13.39 75.34 -35.75
CA ILE A 622 -14.60 76.15 -35.59
C ILE A 622 -14.30 77.59 -36.03
N GLN A 623 -14.93 78.05 -37.10
CA GLN A 623 -14.83 79.43 -37.56
C GLN A 623 -16.00 80.25 -36.99
N LEU A 624 -15.69 81.32 -36.25
CA LEU A 624 -16.67 82.26 -35.70
C LEU A 624 -16.82 83.47 -36.62
N ASN A 625 -18.06 83.95 -36.77
CA ASN A 625 -18.37 85.16 -37.54
C ASN A 625 -18.09 86.43 -36.71
N VAL A 626 -16.82 86.64 -36.39
CA VAL A 626 -16.28 87.85 -35.75
C VAL A 626 -15.21 88.45 -36.67
N PRO A 627 -14.95 89.77 -36.62
CA PRO A 627 -13.99 90.44 -37.50
C PRO A 627 -12.57 89.87 -37.47
#